data_AF-A0A0H2RHN2-F1
#
_entry.id   AF-A0A0H2RHN2-F1
#
_cell.length_a   1.000
_cell.length_b   1.000
_cell.length_c   1.000
_cell.angle_alpha   90.00
_cell.angle_beta   90.00
_cell.angle_gamma   90.00
#
_symmetry.space_group_name_H-M   'P 1'
#
loop_
_entity.id
_entity.type
_entity.pdbx_description
1 polymer ?
#
loop_
_entity_poly.entity_id
_entity_poly.type
_entity_poly.pdbx_seq_one_letter_code
_entity_poly.pdbx_strand_id
1 'polypeptide(L)'
;MSIYLGGHRELTLEFVSSVVKAGVIGGEVYVAEDTSGVIVGASVWFTPGQDFLDSEEQRSAGYDKIMAKLAETSPKMSAWWTEYFNRHAAETFKNAFGDSHYGVNCWHLYLVGVQPSLQRRGIATALMDDAEARIRAHPESNEHARTIILGTSTDGKFYEKRGFTKKGEFDVKSIEELNEPLTTRYYSKIVE
;
A
#
# COMPACT_ATOMS: atom_id res chain seq x y z
N MET A 1 3.87 10.67 -1.82
CA MET A 1 5.14 10.31 -1.18
C MET A 1 5.78 11.47 -0.42
N SER A 2 5.80 12.70 -0.95
CA SER A 2 6.42 13.88 -0.29
C SER A 2 6.02 14.05 1.18
N ILE A 3 4.72 13.99 1.49
CA ILE A 3 4.19 14.15 2.86
C ILE A 3 4.66 13.02 3.80
N TYR A 4 4.63 11.77 3.34
CA TYR A 4 5.05 10.60 4.12
C TYR A 4 6.54 10.60 4.49
N LEU A 5 7.34 11.42 3.82
CA LEU A 5 8.78 11.54 4.05
C LEU A 5 9.18 12.97 4.46
N GLY A 6 8.24 13.84 4.86
CA GLY A 6 8.58 15.19 5.30
C GLY A 6 9.32 16.05 4.25
N GLY A 7 9.09 15.78 2.95
CA GLY A 7 9.78 16.46 1.86
C GLY A 7 11.13 15.84 1.47
N HIS A 8 11.62 14.83 2.20
CA HIS A 8 12.85 14.09 1.92
C HIS A 8 12.70 13.16 0.73
N ARG A 9 12.59 13.73 -0.47
CA ARG A 9 12.36 13.01 -1.73
C ARG A 9 13.47 12.02 -2.05
N GLU A 10 14.69 12.29 -1.61
CA GLU A 10 15.85 11.39 -1.70
C GLU A 10 15.60 10.04 -1.02
N LEU A 11 14.72 9.97 -0.01
CA LEU A 11 14.35 8.74 0.67
C LEU A 11 13.26 7.94 -0.05
N THR A 12 12.64 8.48 -1.11
CA THR A 12 11.53 7.84 -1.81
C THR A 12 11.89 6.46 -2.35
N LEU A 13 13.05 6.34 -2.98
CA LEU A 13 13.49 5.08 -3.58
C LEU A 13 13.78 4.03 -2.50
N GLU A 14 14.42 4.44 -1.40
CA GLU A 14 14.66 3.55 -0.26
C GLU A 14 13.33 3.08 0.33
N PHE A 15 12.38 4.00 0.57
CA PHE A 15 11.06 3.67 1.10
C PHE A 15 10.31 2.67 0.23
N VAL A 16 10.16 2.96 -1.07
CA VAL A 16 9.51 2.04 -2.02
C VAL A 16 10.25 0.70 -2.08
N SER A 17 11.59 0.71 -2.06
CA SER A 17 12.37 -0.53 -2.05
C SER A 17 12.09 -1.37 -0.80
N SER A 18 11.93 -0.76 0.38
CA SER A 18 11.58 -1.49 1.60
C SER A 18 10.22 -2.18 1.52
N VAL A 19 9.23 -1.51 0.93
CA VAL A 19 7.89 -2.09 0.67
C VAL A 19 7.99 -3.29 -0.27
N VAL A 20 8.71 -3.15 -1.38
CA VAL A 20 8.91 -4.26 -2.34
C VAL A 20 9.62 -5.42 -1.66
N LYS A 21 10.66 -5.18 -0.88
CA LYS A 21 11.38 -6.24 -0.15
C LYS A 21 10.52 -6.94 0.87
N ALA A 22 9.71 -6.21 1.65
CA ALA A 22 8.75 -6.82 2.57
C ALA A 22 7.77 -7.73 1.81
N GLY A 23 7.29 -7.28 0.65
CA GLY A 23 6.47 -8.08 -0.26
C GLY A 23 7.18 -9.34 -0.79
N VAL A 24 8.47 -9.27 -1.11
CA VAL A 24 9.25 -10.45 -1.52
C VAL A 24 9.40 -11.47 -0.38
N ILE A 25 9.45 -11.02 0.87
CA ILE A 25 9.71 -11.87 2.05
C ILE A 25 8.45 -12.57 2.56
N GLY A 26 7.33 -11.85 2.70
CA GLY A 26 6.09 -12.43 3.23
C GLY A 26 4.84 -11.92 2.56
N GLY A 27 4.94 -11.53 1.29
CA GLY A 27 3.80 -11.19 0.47
C GLY A 27 3.97 -11.77 -0.94
N GLU A 28 3.40 -11.07 -1.91
CA GLU A 28 3.56 -11.39 -3.31
C GLU A 28 3.91 -10.13 -4.10
N VAL A 29 4.88 -10.24 -5.00
CA VAL A 29 5.28 -9.16 -5.91
C VAL A 29 5.08 -9.62 -7.34
N TYR A 30 4.23 -8.90 -8.05
CA TYR A 30 3.97 -9.13 -9.46
C TYR A 30 4.53 -7.98 -10.29
N VAL A 31 5.16 -8.31 -11.40
CA VAL A 31 5.74 -7.34 -12.34
C VAL A 31 5.11 -7.49 -13.71
N ALA A 32 4.93 -6.36 -14.39
CA ALA A 32 4.60 -6.32 -15.79
C ALA A 32 5.88 -5.99 -16.56
N GLU A 33 6.21 -6.80 -17.55
CA GLU A 33 7.36 -6.61 -18.42
C GLU A 33 6.90 -6.23 -19.84
N ASP A 34 7.70 -5.43 -20.53
CA ASP A 34 7.53 -5.24 -21.97
C ASP A 34 8.14 -6.39 -22.78
N THR A 35 8.02 -6.33 -24.10
CA THR A 35 8.54 -7.38 -25.00
C THR A 35 10.06 -7.56 -24.96
N SER A 36 10.79 -6.63 -24.35
CA SER A 36 12.23 -6.71 -24.15
C SER A 36 12.63 -7.26 -22.78
N GLY A 37 11.65 -7.60 -21.92
CA GLY A 37 11.87 -8.08 -20.55
C GLY A 37 12.15 -6.95 -19.56
N VAL A 38 11.86 -5.69 -19.91
CA VAL A 38 12.03 -4.55 -19.00
C VAL A 38 10.78 -4.41 -18.14
N ILE A 39 10.95 -4.29 -16.82
CA ILE A 39 9.85 -4.05 -15.88
C ILE A 39 9.27 -2.65 -16.11
N VAL A 40 7.99 -2.59 -16.46
CA VAL A 40 7.23 -1.36 -16.75
C VAL A 40 6.15 -1.05 -15.72
N GLY A 41 5.85 -2.01 -14.84
CA GLY A 41 4.94 -1.83 -13.72
C GLY A 41 5.11 -2.93 -12.69
N ALA A 42 4.66 -2.69 -11.47
CA ALA A 42 4.70 -3.66 -10.39
C ALA A 42 3.54 -3.47 -9.42
N SER A 43 3.19 -4.54 -8.72
CA SER A 43 2.26 -4.52 -7.59
C SER A 43 2.77 -5.39 -6.45
N VAL A 44 2.56 -4.92 -5.22
CA VAL A 44 2.92 -5.61 -3.98
C VAL A 44 1.65 -5.90 -3.19
N TRP A 45 1.52 -7.16 -2.80
CA TRP A 45 0.35 -7.70 -2.12
C TRP A 45 0.77 -8.41 -0.83
N PHE A 46 -0.08 -8.38 0.17
CA PHE A 46 -0.02 -9.29 1.31
C PHE A 46 -1.30 -10.13 1.29
N THR A 47 -1.14 -11.44 1.20
CA THR A 47 -2.24 -12.41 1.12
C THR A 47 -2.84 -12.64 2.51
N PRO A 48 -4.02 -13.28 2.62
CA PRO A 48 -4.54 -13.72 3.91
C PRO A 48 -3.49 -14.49 4.72
N GLY A 49 -3.42 -14.20 6.00
CA GLY A 49 -2.42 -14.72 6.93
C GLY A 49 -1.08 -13.97 6.93
N GLN A 50 -0.93 -12.90 6.14
CA GLN A 50 0.26 -12.06 6.09
C GLN A 50 -0.13 -10.58 6.23
N ASP A 51 0.77 -9.77 6.79
CA ASP A 51 0.64 -8.31 6.81
C ASP A 51 2.01 -7.63 6.58
N PHE A 52 1.98 -6.34 6.28
CA PHE A 52 3.18 -5.54 6.08
C PHE A 52 3.94 -5.36 7.40
N LEU A 53 5.22 -5.74 7.41
CA LEU A 53 6.16 -5.63 8.53
C LEU A 53 5.83 -6.54 9.74
N ASP A 54 5.06 -7.60 9.50
CA ASP A 54 4.64 -8.56 10.52
C ASP A 54 5.84 -9.36 11.09
N SER A 55 6.86 -9.63 10.25
CA SER A 55 8.08 -10.32 10.68
C SER A 55 9.30 -9.39 10.86
N GLU A 56 10.23 -9.81 11.72
CA GLU A 56 11.53 -9.13 11.87
C GLU A 56 12.32 -9.11 10.56
N GLU A 57 12.22 -10.18 9.76
CA GLU A 57 12.87 -10.28 8.46
C GLU A 57 12.34 -9.22 7.49
N GLN A 58 11.02 -9.02 7.42
CA GLN A 58 10.42 -7.97 6.60
C GLN A 58 10.87 -6.57 7.05
N ARG A 59 10.88 -6.30 8.36
CA ARG A 59 11.29 -5.00 8.94
C ARG A 59 12.75 -4.67 8.67
N SER A 60 13.63 -5.62 8.96
CA SER A 60 15.09 -5.47 8.80
C SER A 60 15.53 -5.42 7.34
N ALA A 61 14.70 -5.85 6.38
CA ALA A 61 14.99 -5.77 4.95
C ALA A 61 15.09 -4.34 4.38
N GLY A 62 14.69 -3.34 5.15
CA GLY A 62 15.03 -1.94 4.86
C GLY A 62 14.18 -0.91 5.58
N TYR A 63 12.98 -1.28 6.02
CA TYR A 63 12.04 -0.33 6.63
C TYR A 63 12.62 0.28 7.91
N ASP A 64 13.14 -0.54 8.82
CA ASP A 64 13.75 -0.06 10.06
C ASP A 64 14.91 0.90 9.81
N LYS A 65 15.74 0.61 8.81
CA LYS A 65 16.87 1.48 8.42
C LYS A 65 16.39 2.84 7.92
N ILE A 66 15.31 2.88 7.15
CA ILE A 66 14.75 4.14 6.61
C ILE A 66 14.08 4.93 7.70
N MET A 67 13.35 4.27 8.60
CA MET A 67 12.74 4.94 9.75
C MET A 67 13.79 5.50 10.70
N ALA A 68 14.90 4.78 10.93
CA ALA A 68 16.03 5.29 11.70
C ALA A 68 16.65 6.52 11.02
N LYS A 69 16.91 6.46 9.71
CA LYS A 69 17.42 7.59 8.92
C LYS A 69 16.48 8.79 8.97
N LEU A 70 15.16 8.56 8.87
CA LEU A 70 14.15 9.61 8.96
C LEU A 70 14.11 10.25 10.36
N ALA A 71 14.26 9.46 11.41
CA ALA A 71 14.36 9.95 12.78
C ALA A 71 15.61 10.80 13.02
N GLU A 72 16.74 10.42 12.41
CA GLU A 72 17.97 11.21 12.44
C GLU A 72 17.85 12.51 11.65
N THR A 73 17.31 12.47 10.43
CA THR A 73 17.24 13.65 9.55
C THR A 73 16.09 14.59 9.90
N SER A 74 15.00 14.07 10.47
CA SER A 74 13.81 14.84 10.85
C SER A 74 13.08 14.18 12.03
N PRO A 75 13.51 14.48 13.28
CA PRO A 75 12.84 13.97 14.49
C PRO A 75 11.34 14.29 14.54
N LYS A 76 10.94 15.47 14.03
CA LYS A 76 9.53 15.86 13.89
C LYS A 76 8.77 14.89 12.99
N MET A 77 9.38 14.43 11.91
CA MET A 77 8.75 13.49 10.99
C MET A 77 8.62 12.10 11.61
N SER A 78 9.61 11.66 12.39
CA SER A 78 9.48 10.43 13.18
C SER A 78 8.33 10.51 14.18
N ALA A 79 8.25 11.60 14.96
CA ALA A 79 7.14 11.82 15.89
C ALA A 79 5.79 11.89 15.16
N TRP A 80 5.74 12.53 13.99
CA TRP A 80 4.55 12.55 13.15
C TRP A 80 4.09 11.14 12.75
N TRP A 81 5.01 10.24 12.37
CA TRP A 81 4.67 8.85 12.05
C TRP A 81 4.06 8.13 13.26
N THR A 82 4.72 8.19 14.42
CA THR A 82 4.35 7.38 15.61
C THR A 82 3.19 7.96 16.40
N GLU A 83 3.12 9.28 16.53
CA GLU A 83 2.16 9.96 17.41
C GLU A 83 0.91 10.41 16.67
N TYR A 84 1.03 10.74 15.38
CA TYR A 84 -0.08 11.22 14.57
C TYR A 84 -0.53 10.18 13.53
N PHE A 85 0.28 9.93 12.49
CA PHE A 85 -0.18 9.22 11.30
C PHE A 85 -0.61 7.78 11.61
N ASN A 86 0.22 6.99 12.28
CA ASN A 86 -0.10 5.58 12.58
C ASN A 86 -1.37 5.46 13.42
N ARG A 87 -1.60 6.37 14.38
CA ARG A 87 -2.82 6.36 15.20
C ARG A 87 -4.07 6.67 14.38
N HIS A 88 -4.03 7.73 13.58
CA HIS A 88 -5.17 8.13 12.76
C HIS A 88 -5.45 7.13 11.65
N ALA A 89 -4.39 6.56 11.05
CA ALA A 89 -4.51 5.52 10.03
C ALA A 89 -5.15 4.26 10.62
N ALA A 90 -4.70 3.79 11.78
CA ALA A 90 -5.25 2.61 12.46
C ALA A 90 -6.69 2.82 12.95
N GLU A 91 -7.01 3.97 13.53
CA GLU A 91 -8.38 4.31 13.94
C GLU A 91 -9.31 4.39 12.73
N THR A 92 -8.89 5.07 11.66
CA THR A 92 -9.69 5.16 10.44
C THR A 92 -9.88 3.79 9.79
N PHE A 93 -8.83 2.96 9.76
CA PHE A 93 -8.91 1.59 9.26
C PHE A 93 -9.93 0.77 10.07
N LYS A 94 -9.83 0.80 11.40
CA LYS A 94 -10.80 0.14 12.29
C LYS A 94 -12.23 0.65 12.06
N ASN A 95 -12.43 1.96 11.90
CA ASN A 95 -13.75 2.53 11.63
C ASN A 95 -14.29 2.12 10.25
N ALA A 96 -13.42 2.00 9.24
CA ALA A 96 -13.78 1.61 7.88
C ALA A 96 -14.14 0.12 7.77
N PHE A 97 -13.47 -0.74 8.54
CA PHE A 97 -13.56 -2.19 8.39
C PHE A 97 -14.15 -2.92 9.62
N GLY A 98 -14.42 -2.22 10.71
CA GLY A 98 -14.93 -2.76 11.96
C GLY A 98 -13.88 -3.43 12.86
N ASP A 99 -12.72 -3.78 12.32
CA ASP A 99 -11.62 -4.45 13.04
C ASP A 99 -10.26 -3.91 12.56
N SER A 100 -9.33 -3.66 13.49
CA SER A 100 -7.95 -3.27 13.17
C SER A 100 -7.16 -4.39 12.49
N HIS A 101 -7.57 -5.64 12.65
CA HIS A 101 -6.95 -6.82 12.04
C HIS A 101 -7.74 -7.33 10.84
N TYR A 102 -8.68 -6.54 10.29
CA TYR A 102 -9.43 -6.96 9.11
C TYR A 102 -8.51 -7.32 7.93
N GLY A 103 -7.39 -6.60 7.79
CA GLY A 103 -6.45 -6.75 6.69
C GLY A 103 -5.74 -8.09 6.61
N VAL A 104 -5.36 -8.70 7.74
CA VAL A 104 -4.67 -10.00 7.74
C VAL A 104 -5.55 -11.14 7.22
N ASN A 105 -6.88 -10.95 7.16
CA ASN A 105 -7.79 -11.95 6.61
C ASN A 105 -8.09 -11.73 5.11
N CYS A 106 -7.56 -10.65 4.52
CA CYS A 106 -7.88 -10.19 3.17
C CYS A 106 -6.64 -10.19 2.27
N TRP A 107 -6.86 -9.98 0.97
CA TRP A 107 -5.80 -9.60 0.05
C TRP A 107 -5.55 -8.09 0.15
N HIS A 108 -4.41 -7.70 0.71
CA HIS A 108 -4.06 -6.30 0.87
C HIS A 108 -3.16 -5.83 -0.28
N LEU A 109 -3.69 -4.99 -1.17
CA LEU A 109 -2.86 -4.28 -2.14
C LEU A 109 -2.14 -3.13 -1.44
N TYR A 110 -0.83 -3.28 -1.25
CA TYR A 110 -0.02 -2.29 -0.57
C TYR A 110 0.59 -1.27 -1.54
N LEU A 111 0.98 -1.71 -2.74
CA LEU A 111 1.57 -0.83 -3.76
C LEU A 111 1.16 -1.29 -5.15
N VAL A 112 0.80 -0.35 -6.02
CA VAL A 112 0.73 -0.57 -7.46
C VAL A 112 1.30 0.65 -8.18
N GLY A 113 2.18 0.42 -9.15
CA GLY A 113 2.87 1.47 -9.88
C GLY A 113 3.12 1.07 -11.32
N VAL A 114 3.06 2.07 -12.21
CA VAL A 114 3.38 1.93 -13.64
C VAL A 114 4.27 3.09 -14.03
N GLN A 115 5.30 2.82 -14.84
CA GLN A 115 6.21 3.84 -15.37
C GLN A 115 5.40 5.00 -15.98
N PRO A 116 5.70 6.27 -15.64
CA PRO A 116 4.87 7.41 -16.05
C PRO A 116 4.56 7.49 -17.55
N SER A 117 5.55 7.21 -18.41
CA SER A 117 5.41 7.21 -19.88
C SER A 117 4.50 6.11 -20.44
N LEU A 118 4.19 5.10 -19.63
CA LEU A 118 3.39 3.92 -19.99
C LEU A 118 2.06 3.84 -19.23
N GLN A 119 1.75 4.84 -18.41
CA GLN A 119 0.45 4.94 -17.74
C GLN A 119 -0.69 5.07 -18.76
N ARG A 120 -1.92 4.76 -18.32
CA ARG A 120 -3.15 4.78 -19.14
C ARG A 120 -3.19 3.77 -20.30
N ARG A 121 -2.31 2.76 -20.27
CA ARG A 121 -2.26 1.67 -21.26
C ARG A 121 -2.76 0.31 -20.74
N GLY A 122 -3.49 0.31 -19.63
CA GLY A 122 -4.04 -0.92 -19.05
C GLY A 122 -3.07 -1.78 -18.22
N ILE A 123 -1.82 -1.35 -18.03
CA ILE A 123 -0.80 -2.13 -17.28
C ILE A 123 -1.23 -2.38 -15.82
N ALA A 124 -1.63 -1.33 -15.09
CA ALA A 124 -2.13 -1.49 -13.72
C ALA A 124 -3.41 -2.33 -13.67
N THR A 125 -4.26 -2.24 -14.71
CA THR A 125 -5.46 -3.08 -14.84
C THR A 125 -5.06 -4.55 -14.97
N ALA A 126 -4.09 -4.89 -15.82
CA ALA A 126 -3.61 -6.26 -15.99
C ALA A 126 -3.02 -6.83 -14.69
N LEU A 127 -2.24 -6.05 -13.94
CA LEU A 127 -1.71 -6.46 -12.63
C LEU A 127 -2.83 -6.77 -11.61
N MET A 128 -3.89 -5.95 -11.59
CA MET A 128 -5.04 -6.18 -10.71
C MET A 128 -5.89 -7.37 -11.19
N ASP A 129 -6.05 -7.56 -12.50
CA ASP A 129 -6.80 -8.68 -13.07
C ASP A 129 -6.13 -10.03 -12.77
N ASP A 130 -4.80 -10.09 -12.80
CA ASP A 130 -4.02 -11.27 -12.40
C ASP A 130 -4.26 -11.64 -10.93
N ALA A 131 -4.18 -10.66 -10.02
CA ALA A 131 -4.49 -10.89 -8.61
C ALA A 131 -5.94 -11.37 -8.40
N GLU A 132 -6.91 -10.74 -9.06
CA GLU A 132 -8.31 -11.18 -9.01
C GLU A 132 -8.51 -12.60 -9.58
N ALA A 133 -7.74 -13.02 -10.58
CA ALA A 133 -7.78 -14.38 -11.10
C ALA A 133 -7.21 -15.40 -10.09
N ARG A 134 -6.14 -15.04 -9.37
CA ARG A 134 -5.56 -15.88 -8.31
C ARG A 134 -6.50 -16.03 -7.13
N ILE A 135 -7.14 -14.95 -6.70
CA ILE A 135 -8.16 -14.97 -5.65
C ILE A 135 -9.30 -15.93 -6.02
N ARG A 136 -9.81 -15.86 -7.25
CA ARG A 136 -10.86 -16.78 -7.74
C ARG A 136 -10.43 -18.24 -7.78
N ALA A 137 -9.14 -18.49 -8.02
CA ALA A 137 -8.59 -19.84 -8.07
C ALA A 137 -8.23 -20.40 -6.68
N HIS A 138 -8.25 -19.58 -5.62
CA HIS A 138 -7.81 -19.99 -4.30
C HIS A 138 -8.84 -20.91 -3.61
N PRO A 139 -8.43 -22.08 -3.07
CA PRO A 139 -9.36 -23.07 -2.53
C PRO A 139 -10.02 -22.66 -1.21
N GLU A 140 -9.39 -21.78 -0.43
CA GLU A 140 -9.96 -21.22 0.79
C GLU A 140 -10.74 -19.95 0.46
N SER A 141 -12.07 -20.04 0.47
CA SER A 141 -12.94 -18.97 -0.05
C SER A 141 -13.95 -18.44 0.97
N ASN A 142 -13.53 -18.24 2.23
CA ASN A 142 -14.33 -17.38 3.10
C ASN A 142 -14.38 -15.96 2.50
N GLU A 143 -15.36 -15.15 2.89
CA GLU A 143 -15.58 -13.82 2.28
C GLU A 143 -14.34 -12.92 2.40
N HIS A 144 -13.66 -12.93 3.54
CA HIS A 144 -12.45 -12.13 3.75
C HIS A 144 -11.31 -12.58 2.85
N ALA A 145 -11.08 -13.89 2.72
CA ALA A 145 -10.05 -14.44 1.84
C ALA A 145 -10.29 -14.13 0.34
N ARG A 146 -11.52 -13.77 -0.03
CA ARG A 146 -11.91 -13.27 -1.36
C ARG A 146 -11.98 -11.74 -1.47
N THR A 147 -11.72 -11.03 -0.38
CA THR A 147 -11.80 -9.57 -0.34
C THR A 147 -10.43 -8.97 -0.60
N ILE A 148 -10.37 -8.03 -1.56
CA ILE A 148 -9.26 -7.11 -1.72
C ILE A 148 -9.52 -5.86 -0.88
N ILE A 149 -8.52 -5.42 -0.12
CA ILE A 149 -8.49 -4.11 0.53
C ILE A 149 -7.29 -3.28 0.05
N LEU A 150 -7.41 -1.96 0.11
CA LEU A 150 -6.31 -1.05 -0.19
C LEU A 150 -6.52 0.32 0.46
N GLY A 151 -5.40 1.01 0.69
CA GLY A 151 -5.36 2.44 0.96
C GLY A 151 -4.80 3.22 -0.23
N THR A 152 -5.35 4.38 -0.54
CA THR A 152 -4.78 5.28 -1.56
C THR A 152 -4.92 6.74 -1.17
N SER A 153 -3.92 7.54 -1.54
CA SER A 153 -3.99 9.00 -1.44
C SER A 153 -4.27 9.69 -2.77
N THR A 154 -4.63 8.91 -3.81
CA THR A 154 -5.11 9.42 -5.10
C THR A 154 -6.61 9.70 -5.05
N ASP A 155 -7.20 10.16 -6.16
CA ASP A 155 -8.64 10.43 -6.24
C ASP A 155 -9.53 9.17 -6.22
N GLY A 156 -8.94 7.97 -6.19
CA GLY A 156 -9.67 6.70 -6.03
C GLY A 156 -10.45 6.23 -7.26
N LYS A 157 -10.63 7.08 -8.28
CA LYS A 157 -11.49 6.79 -9.45
C LYS A 157 -11.06 5.56 -10.22
N PHE A 158 -9.76 5.24 -10.21
CA PHE A 158 -9.26 4.01 -10.81
C PHE A 158 -9.87 2.78 -10.14
N TYR A 159 -9.89 2.74 -8.81
CA TYR A 159 -10.42 1.62 -8.03
C TYR A 159 -11.95 1.56 -8.10
N GLU A 160 -12.63 2.70 -8.00
CA GLU A 160 -14.09 2.77 -8.12
C GLU A 160 -14.59 2.22 -9.45
N LYS A 161 -13.93 2.55 -10.57
CA LYS A 161 -14.24 1.99 -11.89
C LYS A 161 -14.03 0.48 -11.98
N ARG A 162 -13.23 -0.10 -11.09
CA ARG A 162 -12.98 -1.54 -10.99
C ARG A 162 -13.90 -2.26 -10.01
N GLY A 163 -14.90 -1.55 -9.46
CA GLY A 163 -15.89 -2.11 -8.55
C GLY A 163 -15.50 -2.04 -7.07
N PHE A 164 -14.44 -1.31 -6.72
CA PHE A 164 -14.12 -1.07 -5.32
C PHE A 164 -15.10 -0.09 -4.68
N THR A 165 -15.49 -0.37 -3.45
CA THR A 165 -16.35 0.49 -2.63
C THR A 165 -15.51 1.21 -1.59
N LYS A 166 -15.64 2.55 -1.49
CA LYS A 166 -14.98 3.33 -0.44
C LYS A 166 -15.54 2.95 0.93
N LYS A 167 -14.66 2.65 1.89
CA LYS A 167 -15.00 2.23 3.26
C LYS A 167 -14.74 3.31 4.30
N GLY A 168 -13.77 4.18 4.04
CA GLY A 168 -13.46 5.31 4.90
C GLY A 168 -12.42 6.22 4.29
N GLU A 169 -12.26 7.41 4.86
CA GLU A 169 -11.18 8.32 4.50
C GLU A 169 -10.83 9.22 5.67
N PHE A 170 -9.61 9.77 5.64
CA PHE A 170 -9.19 10.80 6.57
C PHE A 170 -8.21 11.77 5.91
N ASP A 171 -8.29 13.02 6.34
CA ASP A 171 -7.34 14.05 5.94
C ASP A 171 -6.07 13.92 6.77
N VAL A 172 -4.96 13.71 6.07
CA VAL A 172 -3.62 13.63 6.59
C VAL A 172 -3.10 15.05 6.77
N LYS A 173 -2.92 15.48 8.02
CA LYS A 173 -2.18 16.70 8.33
C LYS A 173 -0.70 16.42 8.11
N SER A 174 -0.03 17.16 7.24
CA SER A 174 1.42 17.10 7.13
C SER A 174 2.09 17.77 8.34
N ILE A 175 3.40 17.59 8.49
CA ILE A 175 4.20 18.51 9.31
C ILE A 175 4.01 19.95 8.80
N GLU A 176 4.07 20.93 9.70
CA GLU A 176 3.77 22.34 9.43
C GLU A 176 4.59 22.90 8.25
N GLU A 177 5.82 22.41 8.08
CA GLU A 177 6.74 22.87 7.03
C GLU A 177 6.29 22.50 5.61
N LEU A 178 5.47 21.46 5.42
CA LEU A 178 4.96 21.07 4.11
C LEU A 178 3.62 21.72 3.78
N ASN A 179 2.71 21.78 4.77
CA ASN A 179 1.34 22.28 4.65
C ASN A 179 0.59 21.86 3.35
N GLU A 180 0.82 20.64 2.88
CA GLU A 180 0.19 20.10 1.67
C GLU A 180 -1.04 19.26 2.05
N PRO A 181 -2.21 19.47 1.43
CA PRO A 181 -3.39 18.66 1.72
C PRO A 181 -3.24 17.26 1.13
N LEU A 182 -3.58 16.25 1.92
CA LEU A 182 -3.60 14.86 1.49
C LEU A 182 -4.74 14.12 2.17
N THR A 183 -5.54 13.39 1.41
CA THR A 183 -6.58 12.53 1.97
C THR A 183 -6.21 11.09 1.68
N THR A 184 -6.21 10.23 2.70
CA THR A 184 -6.07 8.78 2.51
C THR A 184 -7.47 8.16 2.50
N ARG A 185 -7.73 7.29 1.53
CA ARG A 185 -9.00 6.61 1.32
C ARG A 185 -8.81 5.11 1.37
N TYR A 186 -9.67 4.42 2.11
CA TYR A 186 -9.70 2.97 2.16
C TYR A 186 -10.83 2.42 1.30
N TYR A 187 -10.53 1.37 0.56
CA TYR A 187 -11.44 0.71 -0.36
C TYR A 187 -11.44 -0.79 -0.12
N SER A 188 -12.56 -1.44 -0.45
CA SER A 188 -12.58 -2.89 -0.61
C SER A 188 -13.38 -3.37 -1.81
N LYS A 189 -13.12 -4.59 -2.24
CA LYS A 189 -13.85 -5.31 -3.29
C LYS A 189 -13.85 -6.80 -2.94
N ILE A 190 -15.03 -7.41 -2.91
CA ILE A 190 -15.14 -8.87 -2.89
C ILE A 190 -14.96 -9.35 -4.33
N VAL A 191 -14.10 -10.33 -4.54
CA VAL A 191 -13.92 -11.01 -5.82
C VAL A 191 -14.87 -12.21 -5.85
N GLU A 192 -15.81 -12.18 -6.78
CA GLU A 192 -16.82 -13.25 -6.97
C GLU A 192 -16.25 -14.51 -7.61
#